data_AF-W0FY73-F1
#
_entry.id   AF-W0FY73-F1
#
_cell.length_a   1.000
_cell.length_b   1.000
_cell.length_c   1.000
_cell.angle_alpha   90.00
_cell.angle_beta   90.00
_cell.angle_gamma   90.00
#
_symmetry.space_group_name_H-M   'P 1'
#
loop_
_entity.id
_entity.type
_entity.pdbx_description
1 polymer ?
#
loop_
_entity_poly.entity_id
_entity_poly.type
_entity_poly.pdbx_seq_one_letter_code
_entity_poly.pdbx_strand_id
1 'polypeptide(L)'
;EAGLQVELAQAKYLLPRLKRMWGHLSRQKSGGGAGGFVKGEGEKQLELDRRMVQEKIHKLSAQIREIEKQREGRRKAKVRSGIPTFALIGYTNSGKSSLLNVLTAADTYTEDKLFATLDPKTRTSVLPGGRRVLVTDTVGFIRKL
;
A
#
# COMPACT_ATOMS: atom_id res chain seq x y z
N GLU A 1 1.55 5.30 6.31
CA GLU A 1 0.64 5.51 5.17
C GLU A 1 0.56 4.30 4.25
N ALA A 2 1.70 3.81 3.74
CA ALA A 2 1.74 2.60 2.90
C ALA A 2 1.02 1.42 3.56
N GLY A 3 1.20 1.20 4.87
CA GLY A 3 0.48 0.17 5.62
C GLY A 3 -1.05 0.30 5.60
N LEU A 4 -1.59 1.52 5.71
CA LEU A 4 -3.04 1.76 5.62
C LEU A 4 -3.58 1.48 4.21
N GLN A 5 -2.82 1.83 3.17
CA GLN A 5 -3.18 1.53 1.79
C GLN A 5 -3.15 0.03 1.51
N VAL A 6 -2.16 -0.69 2.05
CA VAL A 6 -2.07 -2.15 1.98
C VAL A 6 -3.25 -2.79 2.71
N GLU A 7 -3.57 -2.34 3.92
CA GLU A 7 -4.70 -2.87 4.68
C GLU A 7 -6.05 -2.61 4.00
N LEU A 8 -6.23 -1.42 3.40
CA LEU A 8 -7.40 -1.10 2.58
C LEU A 8 -7.49 -2.03 1.35
N ALA A 9 -6.35 -2.27 0.68
CA ALA A 9 -6.29 -3.16 -0.47
C ALA A 9 -6.64 -4.60 -0.08
N GLN A 10 -6.13 -5.09 1.05
CA GLN A 10 -6.48 -6.40 1.60
C GLN A 10 -7.98 -6.49 1.93
N ALA A 11 -8.55 -5.48 2.60
CA ALA A 11 -9.98 -5.47 2.91
C ALA A 11 -10.85 -5.49 1.64
N LYS A 12 -10.51 -4.68 0.63
CA LYS A 12 -11.18 -4.68 -0.69
C LYS A 12 -11.01 -6.00 -1.43
N TYR A 13 -9.87 -6.67 -1.29
CA TYR A 13 -9.61 -7.98 -1.89
C TYR A 13 -10.42 -9.10 -1.21
N LEU A 14 -10.59 -9.03 0.11
CA LEU A 14 -11.32 -10.02 0.90
C LEU A 14 -12.83 -9.92 0.71
N LEU A 15 -13.39 -8.71 0.64
CA LEU A 15 -14.85 -8.46 0.56
C LEU A 15 -15.58 -9.35 -0.48
N PRO A 16 -15.18 -9.42 -1.76
CA PRO A 16 -15.85 -10.29 -2.75
C PRO A 16 -15.58 -11.80 -2.52
N ARG A 17 -14.58 -12.17 -1.73
CA ARG A 17 -14.15 -13.55 -1.49
C ARG A 17 -14.75 -14.18 -0.23
N LEU A 18 -15.31 -13.37 0.68
CA LEU A 18 -15.98 -13.85 1.90
C LEU A 18 -17.02 -14.96 1.61
N LYS A 19 -17.83 -14.78 0.56
CA LYS A 19 -18.86 -15.75 0.14
C LYS A 19 -18.28 -17.12 -0.25
N ARG A 20 -17.09 -17.15 -0.86
CA ARG A 20 -16.42 -18.42 -1.25
C ARG A 20 -15.81 -19.11 -0.03
N MET A 21 -15.20 -18.35 0.88
CA MET A 21 -14.60 -18.90 2.11
C MET A 21 -15.65 -19.56 3.02
N TRP A 22 -16.82 -18.94 3.16
CA TRP A 22 -17.93 -19.49 3.93
C TRP A 22 -18.61 -20.70 3.28
N GLY A 23 -18.57 -20.81 1.94
CA GLY A 23 -19.06 -22.00 1.23
C GLY A 23 -18.29 -23.29 1.56
N HIS A 24 -17.06 -23.18 2.05
CA HIS A 24 -16.28 -24.31 2.56
C HIS A 24 -16.58 -24.61 4.05
N LEU A 25 -16.81 -23.58 4.89
CA LEU A 25 -17.19 -23.77 6.30
C LEU A 25 -18.54 -24.47 6.47
N SER A 26 -19.51 -24.19 5.59
CA SER A 26 -20.82 -24.87 5.61
C SER A 26 -20.73 -26.35 5.23
N ARG A 27 -19.73 -26.74 4.43
CA ARG A 27 -19.48 -28.14 4.03
C ARG A 27 -18.61 -28.91 5.02
N GLN A 28 -17.66 -28.27 5.69
CA GLN A 28 -16.73 -28.95 6.60
C GLN A 28 -17.38 -29.34 7.94
N LYS A 29 -18.50 -28.71 8.32
CA LYS A 29 -19.26 -29.07 9.53
C LYS A 29 -20.34 -30.15 9.32
N SER A 30 -20.51 -30.70 8.11
CA SER A 30 -21.49 -31.77 7.85
C SER A 30 -20.98 -33.19 8.14
N GLY A 31 -19.85 -33.33 8.85
CA GLY A 31 -19.18 -34.62 9.12
C GLY A 31 -19.47 -35.28 10.47
N GLY A 32 -20.37 -34.75 11.30
CA GLY A 32 -20.66 -35.37 12.60
C GLY A 32 -22.00 -34.93 13.20
N GLY A 33 -22.94 -35.88 13.25
CA GLY A 33 -24.04 -35.89 14.23
C GLY A 33 -25.23 -34.98 13.95
N ALA A 34 -26.37 -35.61 13.66
CA ALA A 34 -27.76 -35.16 13.84
C ALA A 34 -27.97 -33.78 14.49
N GLY A 35 -28.39 -32.81 13.68
CA GLY A 35 -28.83 -31.49 14.12
C GLY A 35 -28.92 -30.55 12.92
N GLY A 36 -30.12 -30.45 12.33
CA GLY A 36 -30.35 -29.69 11.11
C GLY A 36 -29.80 -28.26 11.21
N PHE A 37 -28.95 -27.89 10.27
CA PHE A 37 -28.54 -26.50 10.10
C PHE A 37 -29.81 -25.65 9.88
N VAL A 38 -30.06 -24.68 10.75
CA VAL A 38 -31.04 -23.64 10.51
C VAL A 38 -30.53 -22.84 9.30
N LYS A 39 -31.15 -23.10 8.14
CA LYS A 39 -30.95 -22.39 6.87
C LYS A 39 -31.20 -20.89 7.09
N GLY A 40 -30.18 -20.17 7.58
CA GLY A 40 -30.29 -18.77 7.98
C GLY A 40 -29.15 -18.27 8.88
N GLU A 41 -28.59 -19.10 9.77
CA GLU A 41 -27.50 -18.64 10.67
C GLU A 41 -26.20 -18.31 9.91
N GLY A 42 -25.85 -19.11 8.91
CA GLY A 42 -24.67 -18.85 8.06
C GLY A 42 -24.83 -17.64 7.14
N GLU A 43 -26.05 -17.36 6.68
CA GLU A 43 -26.34 -16.18 5.85
C GLU A 43 -26.29 -14.90 6.69
N LYS A 44 -26.86 -14.94 7.90
CA LYS A 44 -26.82 -13.84 8.85
C LYS A 44 -25.38 -13.51 9.29
N GLN A 45 -24.57 -14.54 9.57
CA GLN A 45 -23.18 -14.31 9.95
C GLN A 45 -22.33 -13.76 8.79
N LEU A 46 -22.57 -14.23 7.55
CA LEU A 46 -21.92 -13.69 6.37
C LEU A 46 -22.28 -12.21 6.13
N GLU A 47 -23.53 -11.83 6.37
CA GLU A 47 -23.96 -10.44 6.29
C GLU A 47 -23.26 -9.56 7.34
N LEU A 48 -23.15 -10.04 8.58
CA LEU A 48 -22.41 -9.36 9.64
C LEU A 48 -20.92 -9.19 9.29
N ASP A 49 -20.25 -10.25 8.82
CA ASP A 49 -18.85 -10.21 8.39
C ASP A 49 -18.65 -9.22 7.23
N ARG A 50 -19.54 -9.25 6.24
CA ARG A 50 -19.53 -8.33 5.11
C ARG A 50 -19.65 -6.88 5.59
N ARG A 51 -20.56 -6.62 6.53
CA ARG A 51 -20.77 -5.29 7.11
C ARG A 51 -19.52 -4.82 7.87
N MET A 52 -18.90 -5.67 8.68
CA MET A 52 -17.66 -5.34 9.39
C MET A 52 -16.52 -4.97 8.43
N VAL A 53 -16.36 -5.72 7.33
CA VAL A 53 -15.34 -5.42 6.31
C VAL A 53 -15.66 -4.11 5.57
N GLN A 54 -16.93 -3.83 5.27
CA GLN A 54 -17.34 -2.55 4.66
C GLN A 54 -17.07 -1.35 5.58
N GLU A 55 -17.41 -1.47 6.86
CA GLU A 55 -17.11 -0.44 7.87
C GLU A 55 -15.61 -0.20 8.00
N LYS A 56 -14.80 -1.27 7.99
CA LYS A 56 -13.34 -1.18 7.96
C LYS A 56 -12.83 -0.44 6.71
N ILE A 57 -13.36 -0.76 5.53
CA ILE A 57 -13.03 -0.07 4.27
C ILE A 57 -13.36 1.43 4.37
N HIS A 58 -14.53 1.78 4.91
CA HIS A 58 -14.95 3.17 5.08
C HIS A 58 -13.99 3.93 6.01
N LYS A 59 -13.67 3.34 7.18
CA LYS A 59 -12.74 3.94 8.15
C LYS A 59 -11.34 4.16 7.57
N LEU A 60 -10.78 3.13 6.93
CA LEU A 60 -9.44 3.22 6.31
C LEU A 60 -9.43 4.24 5.17
N SER A 61 -10.49 4.29 4.35
CA SER A 61 -10.59 5.27 3.25
C SER A 61 -10.66 6.71 3.78
N ALA A 62 -11.39 6.95 4.87
CA ALA A 62 -11.46 8.26 5.51
C ALA A 62 -10.09 8.69 6.07
N GLN A 63 -9.36 7.78 6.73
CA GLN A 63 -8.02 8.05 7.22
C GLN A 63 -7.03 8.38 6.10
N ILE A 64 -7.10 7.65 4.98
CA ILE A 64 -6.24 7.91 3.81
C ILE A 64 -6.54 9.29 3.21
N ARG A 65 -7.80 9.69 3.10
CA ARG A 65 -8.18 11.03 2.59
C ARG A 65 -7.58 12.16 3.43
N GLU A 66 -7.50 11.98 4.74
CA GLU A 66 -6.89 12.99 5.62
C GLU A 66 -5.37 13.09 5.38
N ILE A 67 -4.70 11.96 5.17
CA ILE A 67 -3.27 11.93 4.82
C ILE A 67 -3.04 12.56 3.43
N GLU A 68 -3.92 12.34 2.47
CA GLU A 68 -3.86 12.96 1.15
C GLU A 68 -3.93 14.49 1.22
N LYS A 69 -4.81 15.05 2.06
CA LYS A 69 -4.87 16.51 2.29
C LYS A 69 -3.54 17.05 2.85
N GLN A 70 -2.95 16.36 3.83
CA GLN A 70 -1.66 16.74 4.38
C GLN A 70 -0.54 16.69 3.31
N ARG A 71 -0.56 15.68 2.44
CA ARG A 71 0.38 15.57 1.30
C ARG A 71 0.24 16.72 0.31
N GLU A 72 -0.99 17.14 0.01
CA GLU A 72 -1.23 18.27 -0.88
C GLU A 72 -0.60 19.56 -0.33
N GLY A 73 -0.73 19.80 0.98
CA GLY A 73 -0.07 20.92 1.66
C GLY A 73 1.46 20.87 1.51
N ARG A 74 2.07 19.70 1.74
CA ARG A 74 3.52 19.50 1.54
C ARG A 74 3.93 19.72 0.08
N ARG A 75 3.12 19.27 -0.88
CA ARG A 75 3.38 19.48 -2.31
C ARG A 75 3.36 20.97 -2.67
N LYS A 76 2.36 21.72 -2.18
CA LYS A 76 2.27 23.18 -2.37
C LYS A 76 3.48 23.90 -1.78
N ALA A 77 3.92 23.50 -0.58
CA ALA A 77 5.14 24.06 0.03
C ALA A 77 6.40 23.78 -0.82
N LYS A 78 6.55 22.56 -1.36
CA LYS A 78 7.65 22.22 -2.27
C LYS A 78 7.63 23.05 -3.55
N VAL A 79 6.47 23.22 -4.18
CA VAL A 79 6.32 24.07 -5.39
C VAL A 79 6.71 25.51 -5.08
N ARG A 80 6.27 26.05 -3.94
CA ARG A 80 6.60 27.41 -3.50
C ARG A 80 8.09 27.61 -3.21
N SER A 81 8.80 26.56 -2.80
CA SER A 81 10.24 26.63 -2.51
C SER A 81 11.11 26.87 -3.75
N GLY A 82 10.58 26.68 -4.96
CA GLY A 82 11.32 26.86 -6.21
C GLY A 82 12.45 25.85 -6.46
N ILE A 83 12.65 24.88 -5.55
CA ILE A 83 13.68 23.85 -5.69
C ILE A 83 13.20 22.78 -6.69
N PRO A 84 13.93 22.54 -7.80
CA PRO A 84 13.57 21.48 -8.74
C PRO A 84 13.53 20.12 -8.05
N THR A 85 12.50 19.34 -8.35
CA THR A 85 12.28 18.02 -7.75
C THR A 85 12.18 16.95 -8.84
N PHE A 86 12.94 15.88 -8.69
CA PHE A 86 13.00 14.72 -9.57
C PHE A 86 12.53 13.46 -8.84
N ALA A 87 11.99 12.50 -9.59
CA ALA A 87 11.58 11.19 -9.07
C ALA A 87 12.22 10.07 -9.89
N LEU A 88 12.78 9.07 -9.21
CA LEU A 88 13.31 7.86 -9.82
C LEU A 88 12.19 6.83 -9.95
N ILE A 89 11.96 6.32 -11.16
CA ILE A 89 10.87 5.40 -11.48
C ILE A 89 11.46 4.19 -12.23
N GLY A 90 10.91 2.99 -12.00
CA GLY A 90 11.41 1.74 -12.62
C GLY A 90 11.09 0.48 -11.81
N TYR A 91 11.42 -0.69 -12.36
CA TYR A 91 11.14 -1.99 -11.73
C TYR A 91 11.88 -2.19 -10.41
N THR A 92 11.32 -3.01 -9.53
CA THR A 92 12.05 -3.52 -8.36
C THR A 92 13.38 -4.14 -8.81
N ASN A 93 14.42 -3.95 -7.99
CA ASN A 93 15.78 -4.38 -8.29
C ASN A 93 16.46 -3.77 -9.54
N SER A 94 15.91 -2.70 -10.13
CA SER A 94 16.53 -2.02 -11.29
C SER A 94 17.64 -1.02 -10.90
N GLY A 95 18.16 -1.06 -9.67
CA GLY A 95 19.21 -0.14 -9.20
C GLY A 95 18.78 1.30 -8.87
N LYS A 96 17.48 1.60 -8.75
CA LYS A 96 16.99 2.98 -8.44
C LYS A 96 17.57 3.54 -7.14
N SER A 97 17.55 2.76 -6.08
CA SER A 97 18.03 3.18 -4.76
C SER A 97 19.56 3.35 -4.76
N SER A 98 20.26 2.51 -5.52
CA SER A 98 21.70 2.64 -5.73
C SER A 98 22.03 3.91 -6.50
N LEU A 99 21.26 4.26 -7.54
CA LEU A 99 21.39 5.53 -8.25
C LEU A 99 21.13 6.73 -7.32
N LEU A 100 20.11 6.67 -6.46
CA LEU A 100 19.85 7.73 -5.48
C LEU A 100 21.07 7.94 -4.56
N ASN A 101 21.68 6.87 -4.08
CA ASN A 101 22.85 6.94 -3.20
C ASN A 101 24.02 7.61 -3.88
N VAL A 102 24.33 7.22 -5.12
CA VAL A 102 25.41 7.82 -5.92
C VAL A 102 25.14 9.32 -6.14
N LEU A 103 23.90 9.69 -6.47
CA LEU A 103 23.53 11.09 -6.71
C LEU A 103 23.54 11.96 -5.45
N THR A 104 23.42 11.38 -4.27
CA THR A 104 23.26 12.11 -3.00
C THR A 104 24.41 11.89 -2.02
N ALA A 105 25.45 11.17 -2.43
CA ALA A 105 26.55 10.71 -1.58
C ALA A 105 26.06 10.11 -0.26
N ALA A 106 24.95 9.38 -0.31
CA ALA A 106 24.26 8.86 0.85
C ALA A 106 24.45 7.35 0.99
N ASP A 107 24.79 6.89 2.20
CA ASP A 107 24.86 5.48 2.56
C ASP A 107 23.46 4.91 2.90
N THR A 108 22.50 5.05 1.97
CA THR A 108 21.22 4.35 2.20
C THR A 108 21.43 2.86 1.96
N TYR A 109 21.08 2.03 2.93
CA TYR A 109 21.08 0.58 2.78
C TYR A 109 20.32 0.15 1.51
N THR A 110 21.00 -0.53 0.60
CA THR A 110 20.44 -1.10 -0.64
C THR A 110 20.69 -2.60 -0.64
N GLU A 111 19.63 -3.39 -0.63
CA GLU A 111 19.69 -4.85 -0.79
C GLU A 111 19.09 -5.28 -2.14
N ASP A 112 19.61 -6.38 -2.66
CA ASP A 112 19.05 -7.12 -3.80
C ASP A 112 17.81 -7.92 -3.33
N LYS A 113 16.76 -7.19 -2.96
CA LYS A 113 15.47 -7.75 -2.54
C LYS A 113 14.32 -6.99 -3.20
N LEU A 114 13.24 -7.73 -3.48
CA LEU A 114 11.97 -7.12 -3.84
C LEU A 114 11.52 -6.19 -2.70
N PHE A 115 11.04 -5.00 -3.06
CA PHE A 115 10.61 -3.96 -2.10
C PHE A 115 11.72 -3.36 -1.21
N ALA A 116 12.98 -3.34 -1.65
CA ALA A 116 14.07 -2.64 -0.92
C ALA A 116 13.73 -1.18 -0.54
N THR A 117 12.86 -0.51 -1.31
CA THR A 117 12.25 0.77 -0.94
C THR A 117 10.73 0.62 -0.84
N LEU A 118 10.19 0.74 0.38
CA LEU A 118 8.75 0.71 0.68
C LEU A 118 8.13 2.10 0.83
N ASP A 119 8.88 3.04 1.42
CA ASP A 119 8.46 4.44 1.56
C ASP A 119 9.28 5.33 0.63
N PRO A 120 8.66 6.33 -0.03
CA PRO A 120 9.39 7.23 -0.91
C PRO A 120 10.42 8.05 -0.10
N LYS A 121 11.69 8.01 -0.51
CA LYS A 121 12.79 8.71 0.14
C LYS A 121 13.21 9.92 -0.68
N THR A 122 12.96 11.13 -0.18
CA THR A 122 13.47 12.37 -0.80
C THR A 122 14.81 12.76 -0.18
N ARG A 123 15.82 13.03 -1.00
CA ARG A 123 17.12 13.57 -0.60
C ARG A 123 17.47 14.80 -1.43
N THR A 124 18.36 15.63 -0.88
CA THR A 124 18.91 16.79 -1.58
C THR A 124 20.18 16.38 -2.33
N SER A 125 20.35 16.87 -3.54
CA SER A 125 21.56 16.73 -4.35
C SER A 125 21.95 18.09 -4.96
N VAL A 126 23.20 18.21 -5.41
CA VAL A 126 23.73 19.40 -6.08
C VAL A 126 24.17 18.98 -7.48
N LEU A 127 23.59 19.60 -8.50
CA LEU A 127 23.96 19.33 -9.89
C LEU A 127 25.32 19.95 -10.26
N PRO A 128 26.00 19.44 -11.31
CA PRO A 128 27.11 20.13 -11.94
C PRO A 128 26.62 21.53 -12.38
N GLY A 129 27.11 22.59 -11.73
CA GLY A 129 26.58 23.95 -11.84
C GLY A 129 26.03 24.54 -10.53
N GLY A 130 26.12 23.82 -9.41
CA GLY A 130 25.83 24.34 -8.06
C GLY A 130 24.34 24.43 -7.71
N ARG A 131 23.44 24.08 -8.64
CA ARG A 131 22.00 24.12 -8.41
C ARG A 131 21.57 22.99 -7.49
N ARG A 132 20.92 23.35 -6.39
CA ARG A 132 20.30 22.41 -5.45
C ARG A 132 19.02 21.81 -6.03
N VAL A 133 18.87 20.50 -5.91
CA VAL A 133 17.70 19.75 -6.37
C VAL A 133 17.26 18.73 -5.32
N LEU A 134 15.99 18.33 -5.38
CA LEU A 134 15.46 17.22 -4.58
C LEU A 134 15.29 16.00 -5.48
N VAL A 135 15.77 14.84 -5.06
CA VAL A 135 15.61 13.56 -5.76
C VAL A 135 14.85 12.61 -4.85
N THR A 136 13.78 12.01 -5.36
CA THR A 136 12.94 11.08 -4.61
C THR A 136 13.04 9.67 -5.20
N ASP A 137 13.48 8.71 -4.40
CA ASP A 137 13.36 7.28 -4.74
C ASP A 137 11.93 6.81 -4.46
N THR A 138 11.38 6.03 -5.38
CA THR A 138 9.99 5.55 -5.33
C THR A 138 9.94 4.03 -5.24
N VAL A 139 8.80 3.50 -4.81
CA VAL A 139 8.57 2.06 -4.81
C VAL A 139 8.66 1.52 -6.23
N GLY A 140 9.42 0.45 -6.42
CA GLY A 140 9.61 -0.15 -7.75
C GLY A 140 8.36 -0.85 -8.28
N PHE A 141 8.21 -0.86 -9.60
CA PHE A 141 7.19 -1.68 -10.24
C PHE A 141 7.49 -3.18 -10.08
N ILE A 142 6.43 -3.98 -9.97
CA ILE A 142 6.50 -5.43 -10.04
C ILE A 142 5.86 -5.89 -11.35
N ARG A 143 6.49 -6.85 -12.03
CA ARG A 143 5.89 -7.50 -13.20
C ARG A 143 5.01 -8.64 -12.71
N LYS A 144 3.75 -8.70 -13.16
CA LYS A 144 2.96 -9.93 -13.04
C LYS A 144 3.58 -10.96 -14.00
N LEU A 145 4.30 -11.92 -13.44
CA LEU A 145 4.71 -13.14 -14.15
C LEU A 145 3.56 -14.13 -14.09
#